data_AF-A0A2J7ZG64-F1
#
_entry.id   AF-A0A2J7ZG64-F1
#
_cell.length_a   1.000
_cell.length_b   1.000
_cell.length_c   1.000
_cell.angle_alpha   90.00
_cell.angle_beta   90.00
_cell.angle_gamma   90.00
#
_symmetry.space_group_name_H-M   'P 1'
#
loop_
_entity.id
_entity.type
_entity.pdbx_description
1 polymer ?
#
loop_
_entity_poly.entity_id
_entity_poly.type
_entity_poly.pdbx_seq_one_letter_code
_entity_poly.pdbx_strand_id
1 'polypeptide(L)'
;LPRPSASPHPGPYSINNDTRTLSETKYGWDVFHNMIFVDQPIGTGFSYSKVLARERSGVLYGSGWLVGDWGSAVAATSQDPRDRVYDEKGVAVDMLDFMYEFYRAHPDMLDNDFYVTGESYAGHYVPAVSSAIYRANELGQGPLTIPLVGLAIGNGMTVPAIQFPAYADFALQNNL
;
A
#
# COMPACT_ATOMS: atom_id res chain seq x y z
N LEU A 1 22.96 -23.94 14.02
CA LEU A 1 21.65 -24.34 13.47
C LEU A 1 21.45 -23.60 12.16
N PRO A 2 21.07 -24.26 11.05
CA PRO A 2 20.72 -23.55 9.83
C PRO A 2 19.51 -22.67 10.15
N ARG A 3 19.56 -21.37 9.86
CA ARG A 3 18.36 -20.54 9.93
C ARG A 3 17.36 -21.12 8.92
N PRO A 4 16.10 -21.35 9.29
CA PRO A 4 15.08 -21.64 8.29
C PRO A 4 15.11 -20.47 7.30
N SER A 5 15.19 -20.76 6.00
CA SER A 5 14.96 -19.73 4.99
C SER A 5 13.55 -19.21 5.22
N ALA A 6 13.43 -17.99 5.73
CA ALA A 6 12.16 -17.29 5.72
C ALA A 6 11.67 -17.27 4.26
N SER A 7 10.37 -17.50 4.05
CA SER A 7 9.80 -17.26 2.74
C SER A 7 10.13 -15.82 2.35
N PRO A 8 10.62 -15.54 1.13
CA PRO A 8 11.01 -14.20 0.72
C PRO A 8 9.83 -13.22 0.67
N HIS A 9 8.59 -13.72 0.78
CA HIS A 9 7.38 -12.91 0.70
C HIS A 9 6.46 -13.14 1.91
N PRO A 10 5.83 -12.08 2.44
CA PRO A 10 5.03 -12.16 3.65
C PRO A 10 3.63 -12.76 3.43
N GLY A 11 3.24 -13.04 2.18
CA GLY A 11 1.91 -13.55 1.84
C GLY A 11 1.72 -15.06 2.01
N PRO A 12 0.45 -15.52 1.98
CA PRO A 12 0.05 -16.90 2.30
C PRO A 12 0.51 -17.94 1.27
N TYR A 13 0.87 -17.54 0.05
CA TYR A 13 1.22 -18.47 -1.03
C TYR A 13 2.42 -18.00 -1.84
N SER A 14 3.14 -18.96 -2.41
CA SER A 14 4.16 -18.75 -3.45
C SER A 14 3.75 -19.43 -4.77
N ILE A 15 4.08 -18.83 -5.90
CA ILE A 15 3.86 -19.41 -7.22
C ILE A 15 4.93 -20.46 -7.51
N ASN A 16 4.50 -21.66 -7.91
CA ASN A 16 5.41 -22.75 -8.28
C ASN A 16 6.03 -22.54 -9.67
N ASN A 17 7.11 -23.27 -9.96
CA ASN A 17 7.84 -23.17 -11.24
C ASN A 17 7.00 -23.49 -12.48
N ASP A 18 5.87 -24.18 -12.33
CA ASP A 18 4.92 -24.48 -13.42
C ASP A 18 4.04 -23.29 -13.81
N THR A 19 4.18 -22.17 -13.08
CA THR A 19 3.44 -20.90 -13.19
C THR A 19 1.92 -21.01 -13.08
N ARG A 20 1.42 -22.17 -12.65
CA ARG A 20 -0.01 -22.50 -12.63
C ARG A 20 -0.51 -22.94 -11.26
N THR A 21 0.39 -23.43 -10.41
CA THR A 21 0.03 -23.92 -9.07
C THR A 21 0.65 -23.04 -7.99
N LEU A 22 -0.01 -23.06 -6.82
CA LEU A 22 0.40 -22.33 -5.63
C LEU A 22 0.80 -23.32 -4.54
N SER A 23 1.80 -22.94 -3.73
CA SER A 23 2.17 -23.64 -2.50
C SER A 23 1.96 -22.71 -1.31
N GLU A 24 1.43 -23.24 -0.21
CA GLU A 24 1.27 -22.50 1.04
C GLU A 24 2.62 -22.08 1.62
N THR A 25 2.68 -20.83 2.07
CA THR A 25 3.82 -20.28 2.79
C THR A 25 3.71 -20.65 4.26
N LYS A 26 4.54 -21.60 4.71
CA LYS A 26 4.55 -22.05 6.12
C LYS A 26 4.76 -20.93 7.16
N TYR A 27 5.41 -19.85 6.77
CA TYR A 27 5.76 -18.73 7.65
C TYR A 27 5.26 -17.38 7.10
N GLY A 28 4.09 -17.39 6.45
CA GLY A 28 3.42 -16.17 6.02
C GLY A 28 3.00 -15.32 7.23
N TRP A 29 2.96 -14.00 7.07
CA TRP A 29 2.56 -13.10 8.15
C TRP A 29 1.06 -13.19 8.44
N ASP A 30 0.29 -13.70 7.49
CA ASP A 30 -1.14 -14.01 7.58
C ASP A 30 -1.46 -15.06 8.65
N VAL A 31 -0.49 -15.89 9.03
CA VAL A 31 -0.64 -16.88 10.11
C VAL A 31 -0.96 -16.21 11.46
N PHE A 32 -0.58 -14.95 11.65
CA PHE A 32 -0.76 -14.22 12.90
C PHE A 32 -1.53 -12.90 12.75
N HIS A 33 -1.76 -12.43 11.52
CA HIS A 33 -2.34 -11.11 11.26
C HIS A 33 -3.33 -11.16 10.09
N ASN A 34 -4.31 -10.25 10.10
CA ASN A 34 -5.07 -9.95 8.90
C ASN A 34 -4.20 -9.08 7.97
N MET A 35 -3.99 -9.53 6.74
CA MET A 35 -3.13 -8.83 5.77
C MET A 35 -3.94 -8.29 4.61
N ILE A 36 -3.67 -7.04 4.23
CA ILE A 36 -4.22 -6.40 3.03
C ILE A 36 -3.04 -5.95 2.18
N PHE A 37 -3.00 -6.45 0.94
CA PHE A 37 -2.03 -6.03 -0.06
C PHE A 37 -2.72 -5.04 -1.01
N VAL A 38 -2.12 -3.87 -1.19
CA VAL A 38 -2.69 -2.78 -1.99
C VAL A 38 -1.72 -2.44 -3.11
N ASP A 39 -2.15 -2.65 -4.35
CA ASP A 39 -1.43 -2.16 -5.52
C ASP A 39 -1.58 -0.63 -5.56
N GLN A 40 -0.47 0.09 -5.44
CA GLN A 40 -0.45 1.55 -5.46
C GLN A 40 0.87 2.07 -6.06
N PRO A 41 0.90 3.31 -6.60
CA PRO A 41 -0.25 4.17 -6.89
C PRO A 41 -1.05 3.66 -8.09
N ILE A 42 -2.02 4.47 -8.56
CA ILE A 42 -2.65 4.30 -9.86
C ILE A 42 -1.61 3.95 -10.95
N GLY A 43 -1.86 2.89 -11.72
CA GLY A 43 -0.98 2.39 -12.76
C GLY A 43 -0.03 1.26 -12.32
N THR A 44 0.04 0.94 -11.03
CA THR A 44 0.76 -0.22 -10.51
C THR A 44 -0.13 -1.46 -10.51
N GLY A 45 0.37 -2.58 -11.05
CA GLY A 45 -0.32 -3.88 -10.96
C GLY A 45 -1.74 -3.84 -11.55
N PHE A 46 -2.72 -4.19 -10.73
CA PHE A 46 -4.14 -4.16 -11.09
C PHE A 46 -4.86 -2.86 -10.73
N SER A 47 -4.15 -1.84 -10.23
CA SER A 47 -4.73 -0.52 -9.95
C SER A 47 -4.81 0.31 -11.23
N TYR A 48 -6.02 0.48 -11.75
CA TYR A 48 -6.31 1.17 -13.01
C TYR A 48 -7.62 1.98 -12.94
N SER A 49 -8.04 2.51 -14.09
CA SER A 49 -9.33 3.20 -14.24
C SER A 49 -9.93 3.27 -15.60
N LYS A 50 -11.20 3.68 -15.62
CA LYS A 50 -11.97 3.98 -16.80
C LYS A 50 -12.51 5.42 -16.74
N VAL A 51 -12.25 6.18 -17.81
CA VAL A 51 -13.00 7.40 -18.11
C VAL A 51 -14.38 7.01 -18.63
N LEU A 52 -15.46 7.47 -18.01
CA LEU A 52 -16.75 7.56 -18.70
C LEU A 52 -16.75 8.87 -19.50
N ALA A 53 -16.93 8.77 -20.82
CA ALA A 53 -17.03 9.91 -21.72
C ALA A 53 -18.33 10.71 -21.47
N ARG A 54 -18.34 11.51 -20.41
CA ARG A 54 -19.25 12.64 -20.10
C ARG A 54 -18.45 13.44 -19.07
N GLU A 55 -17.93 14.64 -19.30
CA GLU A 55 -18.65 15.84 -19.71
C GLU A 55 -17.70 16.90 -20.30
N ARG A 56 -18.09 17.47 -21.46
CA ARG A 56 -17.60 18.75 -21.98
C ARG A 56 -18.51 19.92 -21.53
N SER A 57 -18.96 19.92 -20.29
CA SER A 57 -19.83 20.97 -19.76
C SER A 57 -19.49 21.18 -18.29
N GLY A 58 -18.72 22.23 -18.00
CA GLY A 58 -18.14 22.48 -16.68
C GLY A 58 -19.13 22.38 -15.51
N VAL A 59 -18.94 21.35 -14.68
CA VAL A 59 -19.44 21.20 -13.31
C VAL A 59 -18.36 20.46 -12.50
N LEU A 60 -18.35 20.71 -11.19
CA LEU A 60 -17.28 20.58 -10.20
C LEU A 60 -16.72 19.17 -9.95
N TYR A 61 -15.47 19.12 -9.50
CA TYR A 61 -14.79 17.95 -8.92
C TYR A 61 -15.63 17.33 -7.80
N GLY A 62 -16.01 16.07 -7.99
CA GLY A 62 -16.57 15.20 -6.97
C GLY A 62 -16.14 13.77 -7.28
N SER A 63 -15.39 13.17 -6.36
CA SER A 63 -15.00 11.77 -6.31
C SER A 63 -16.24 10.86 -6.35
N GLY A 64 -16.70 10.54 -7.56
CA GLY A 64 -17.81 9.64 -7.81
C GLY A 64 -17.30 8.24 -8.14
N TRP A 65 -17.15 7.39 -7.13
CA TRP A 65 -16.91 5.96 -7.33
C TRP A 65 -18.23 5.23 -7.62
N LEU A 66 -18.28 4.50 -8.73
CA LEU A 66 -19.42 3.62 -9.06
C LEU A 66 -19.47 2.49 -8.04
N VAL A 67 -20.48 2.54 -7.16
CA VAL A 67 -20.83 1.47 -6.23
C VAL A 67 -21.48 0.34 -7.03
N GLY A 68 -20.79 -0.79 -7.16
CA GLY A 68 -21.38 -2.02 -7.68
C GLY A 68 -20.37 -3.01 -8.22
N ASP A 69 -19.70 -3.75 -7.33
CA ASP A 69 -19.77 -5.23 -7.27
C ASP A 69 -18.93 -5.70 -6.07
N TRP A 70 -19.57 -6.35 -5.11
CA TRP A 70 -18.92 -6.77 -3.85
C TRP A 70 -18.24 -8.12 -4.06
N GLY A 71 -16.90 -8.13 -4.03
CA GLY A 71 -16.13 -9.38 -4.14
C GLY A 71 -14.61 -9.26 -4.09
N SER A 72 -14.01 -8.06 -4.17
CA SER A 72 -12.56 -7.84 -3.98
C SER A 72 -12.34 -6.38 -3.59
N ALA A 73 -11.46 -6.13 -2.62
CA ALA A 73 -11.25 -4.82 -2.01
C ALA A 73 -10.94 -3.72 -3.05
N VAL A 74 -11.50 -2.54 -2.78
CA VAL A 74 -11.65 -1.37 -3.66
C VAL A 74 -10.30 -0.78 -4.08
N ALA A 75 -9.85 -0.97 -5.32
CA ALA A 75 -8.70 -0.21 -5.83
C ALA A 75 -9.09 1.26 -6.02
N ALA A 76 -8.24 2.21 -5.62
CA ALA A 76 -8.41 3.62 -5.98
C ALA A 76 -8.32 3.75 -7.51
N THR A 77 -9.42 4.10 -8.17
CA THR A 77 -9.59 3.86 -9.61
C THR A 77 -9.50 5.13 -10.49
N SER A 78 -8.34 5.70 -10.86
CA SER A 78 -8.25 6.64 -12.03
C SER A 78 -7.06 6.45 -13.05
N GLN A 79 -7.14 6.85 -14.34
CA GLN A 79 -6.22 6.49 -15.49
C GLN A 79 -5.92 7.74 -16.35
N ASP A 80 -6.46 8.89 -15.93
CA ASP A 80 -6.09 10.19 -16.44
C ASP A 80 -4.63 10.47 -16.05
N PRO A 81 -3.79 11.02 -16.94
CA PRO A 81 -2.48 11.53 -16.54
C PRO A 81 -2.53 12.56 -15.38
N ARG A 82 -3.68 13.21 -15.17
CA ARG A 82 -3.97 14.10 -14.03
C ARG A 82 -4.19 13.37 -12.71
N ASP A 83 -4.64 12.12 -12.78
CA ASP A 83 -4.88 11.27 -11.60
C ASP A 83 -3.66 10.40 -11.28
N ARG A 84 -2.60 10.52 -12.08
CA ARG A 84 -1.30 9.97 -11.72
C ARG A 84 -0.73 10.77 -10.56
N VAL A 85 -0.38 10.03 -9.53
CA VAL A 85 0.37 10.55 -8.40
C VAL A 85 1.85 10.52 -8.73
N TYR A 86 2.52 11.66 -8.57
CA TYR A 86 3.95 11.81 -8.84
C TYR A 86 4.77 12.11 -7.58
N ASP A 87 4.13 12.22 -6.43
CA ASP A 87 4.77 12.50 -5.14
C ASP A 87 4.12 11.71 -4.00
N GLU A 88 4.83 11.61 -2.88
CA GLU A 88 4.38 10.89 -1.69
C GLU A 88 3.13 11.51 -1.06
N LYS A 89 2.88 12.80 -1.32
CA LYS A 89 1.70 13.50 -0.80
C LYS A 89 0.44 12.99 -1.48
N GLY A 90 0.43 12.86 -2.81
CA GLY A 90 -0.68 12.27 -3.54
C GLY A 90 -0.89 10.81 -3.14
N VAL A 91 0.19 10.03 -2.93
CA VAL A 91 0.07 8.62 -2.51
C VAL A 91 -0.60 8.55 -1.15
N ALA A 92 -0.20 9.41 -0.23
CA ALA A 92 -0.77 9.45 1.11
C ALA A 92 -2.25 9.84 1.12
N VAL A 93 -2.68 10.75 0.25
CA VAL A 93 -4.10 11.13 0.12
C VAL A 93 -4.92 9.98 -0.44
N ASP A 94 -4.50 9.38 -1.55
CA ASP A 94 -5.23 8.27 -2.18
C ASP A 94 -5.33 7.06 -1.24
N MET A 95 -4.25 6.75 -0.52
CA MET A 95 -4.24 5.67 0.46
C MET A 95 -5.13 5.98 1.67
N LEU A 96 -5.20 7.23 2.12
CA LEU A 96 -6.10 7.63 3.21
C LEU A 96 -7.57 7.46 2.79
N ASP A 97 -7.92 7.90 1.59
CA ASP A 97 -9.26 7.74 1.02
C ASP A 97 -9.62 6.26 0.85
N PHE A 98 -8.71 5.45 0.32
CA PHE A 98 -8.86 4.00 0.25
C PHE A 98 -9.15 3.39 1.63
N MET A 99 -8.45 3.84 2.68
CA MET A 99 -8.63 3.29 4.02
C MET A 99 -9.95 3.68 4.66
N TYR A 100 -10.43 4.90 4.45
CA TYR A 100 -11.79 5.24 4.87
C TYR A 100 -12.85 4.36 4.20
N GLU A 101 -12.69 4.09 2.90
CA GLU A 101 -13.61 3.24 2.17
C GLU A 101 -13.51 1.77 2.60
N PHE A 102 -12.29 1.27 2.84
CA PHE A 102 -12.07 -0.06 3.37
C PHE A 102 -12.78 -0.25 4.72
N TYR A 103 -12.61 0.66 5.67
CA TYR A 103 -13.26 0.56 6.98
C TYR A 103 -14.77 0.83 6.92
N ARG A 104 -15.25 1.59 5.94
CA ARG A 104 -16.69 1.70 5.68
C ARG A 104 -17.28 0.39 5.17
N ALA A 105 -16.54 -0.34 4.35
CA ALA A 105 -16.92 -1.64 3.83
C ALA A 105 -16.75 -2.78 4.84
N HIS A 106 -15.78 -2.65 5.76
CA HIS A 106 -15.41 -3.62 6.78
C HIS A 106 -15.37 -2.96 8.16
N PRO A 107 -16.52 -2.49 8.69
CA PRO A 107 -16.57 -1.79 9.97
C PRO A 107 -16.14 -2.68 11.14
N ASP A 108 -16.26 -4.00 11.01
CA ASP A 108 -15.75 -5.00 11.96
C ASP A 108 -14.22 -4.97 12.12
N MET A 109 -13.49 -4.44 11.13
CA MET A 109 -12.04 -4.33 11.21
C MET A 109 -11.58 -3.13 12.04
N LEU A 110 -12.46 -2.20 12.42
CA LEU A 110 -12.11 -1.04 13.26
C LEU A 110 -11.71 -1.45 14.68
N ASP A 111 -12.09 -2.64 15.13
CA ASP A 111 -11.71 -3.18 16.42
C ASP A 111 -10.26 -3.73 16.45
N ASN A 112 -9.59 -3.79 15.29
CA ASN A 112 -8.23 -4.29 15.18
C ASN A 112 -7.21 -3.16 15.15
N ASP A 113 -6.04 -3.42 15.76
CA ASP A 113 -4.86 -2.57 15.59
C ASP A 113 -4.44 -2.55 14.12
N PHE A 114 -4.20 -1.35 13.59
CA PHE A 114 -3.75 -1.16 12.20
C PHE A 114 -2.27 -0.79 12.14
N TYR A 115 -1.54 -1.45 11.24
CA TYR A 115 -0.11 -1.21 10.99
C TYR A 115 0.16 -0.98 9.51
N VAL A 116 1.01 -0.01 9.18
CA VAL A 116 1.43 0.25 7.80
C VAL A 116 2.82 -0.35 7.58
N THR A 117 2.95 -1.28 6.64
CA THR A 117 4.25 -1.95 6.38
C THR A 117 4.64 -1.91 4.92
N GLY A 118 5.95 -1.90 4.62
CA GLY A 118 6.43 -1.96 3.25
C GLY A 118 7.95 -2.14 3.13
N GLU A 119 8.43 -2.34 1.90
CA GLU A 119 9.84 -2.56 1.58
C GLU A 119 10.36 -1.61 0.48
N SER A 120 11.68 -1.40 0.44
CA SER A 120 12.35 -0.68 -0.66
C SER A 120 11.88 0.79 -0.77
N TYR A 121 11.31 1.23 -1.89
CA TYR A 121 10.79 2.60 -2.03
C TYR A 121 9.64 2.89 -1.05
N ALA A 122 9.02 1.87 -0.45
CA ALA A 122 8.07 2.07 0.64
C ALA A 122 8.68 2.74 1.88
N GLY A 123 10.01 2.89 1.97
CA GLY A 123 10.65 3.80 2.92
C GLY A 123 10.19 5.26 2.78
N HIS A 124 9.65 5.66 1.63
CA HIS A 124 8.96 6.93 1.40
C HIS A 124 7.45 6.82 1.66
N TYR A 125 6.80 5.77 1.16
CA TYR A 125 5.35 5.62 1.24
C TYR A 125 4.84 5.34 2.65
N VAL A 126 5.48 4.44 3.40
CA VAL A 126 5.03 4.04 4.73
C VAL A 126 4.97 5.25 5.69
N PRO A 127 6.01 6.10 5.80
CA PRO A 127 5.92 7.31 6.61
C PRO A 127 4.89 8.31 6.10
N ALA A 128 4.75 8.47 4.78
CA ALA A 128 3.81 9.43 4.20
C ALA A 128 2.34 9.05 4.51
N VAL A 129 1.97 7.79 4.26
CA VAL A 129 0.64 7.24 4.56
C VAL A 129 0.35 7.29 6.06
N SER A 130 1.29 6.81 6.89
CA SER A 130 1.11 6.80 8.34
C SER A 130 0.95 8.22 8.91
N SER A 131 1.70 9.20 8.38
CA SER A 131 1.60 10.60 8.77
C SER A 131 0.27 11.23 8.37
N ALA A 132 -0.26 10.89 7.19
CA ALA A 132 -1.57 11.38 6.76
C ALA A 132 -2.69 10.85 7.66
N ILE A 133 -2.69 9.55 7.97
CA ILE A 133 -3.66 8.93 8.89
C ILE A 133 -3.56 9.56 10.28
N TYR A 134 -2.34 9.62 10.85
CA TYR A 134 -2.11 10.18 12.17
C TYR A 134 -2.62 11.63 12.27
N ARG A 135 -2.31 12.47 11.28
CA ARG A 135 -2.78 13.86 11.25
C ARG A 135 -4.29 13.98 11.10
N ALA A 136 -4.90 13.14 10.25
CA ALA A 136 -6.35 13.15 10.09
C ALA A 136 -7.05 12.78 11.40
N ASN A 137 -6.55 11.76 12.10
CA ASN A 137 -7.05 11.37 13.42
C ASN A 137 -6.90 12.51 14.45
N GLU A 138 -5.70 13.09 14.60
CA GLU A 138 -5.43 14.16 15.58
C GLU A 138 -6.25 15.42 15.34
N LEU A 139 -6.54 15.74 14.07
CA LEU A 139 -7.34 16.89 13.68
C LEU A 139 -8.85 16.60 13.66
N GLY A 140 -9.27 15.37 13.92
CA GLY A 140 -10.67 14.94 13.78
C GLY A 140 -11.21 15.11 12.36
N GLN A 141 -10.36 14.92 11.36
CA GLN A 141 -10.71 14.99 9.94
C GLN A 141 -11.06 13.61 9.40
N GLY A 142 -11.98 13.57 8.44
CA GLY A 142 -12.43 12.33 7.81
C GLY A 142 -13.72 11.75 8.43
N PRO A 143 -14.27 10.68 7.83
CA PRO A 143 -15.54 10.09 8.27
C PRO A 143 -15.42 9.21 9.52
N LEU A 144 -14.21 8.77 9.87
CA LEU A 144 -13.93 7.90 11.02
C LEU A 144 -12.47 8.01 11.46
N THR A 145 -12.16 7.53 12.66
CA THR A 145 -10.79 7.40 13.16
C THR A 145 -10.23 6.04 12.77
N ILE A 146 -9.10 6.01 12.07
CA ILE A 146 -8.40 4.77 11.71
C ILE A 146 -7.54 4.33 12.90
N PRO A 147 -7.60 3.08 13.39
CA PRO A 147 -6.89 2.62 14.59
C PRO A 147 -5.38 2.35 14.33
N LEU A 148 -4.66 3.35 13.80
CA LEU A 148 -3.23 3.25 13.50
C LEU A 148 -2.41 3.13 14.80
N VAL A 149 -1.68 2.02 14.95
CA VAL A 149 -0.82 1.75 16.11
C VAL A 149 0.66 1.84 15.76
N GLY A 150 1.06 1.53 14.52
CA GLY A 150 2.46 1.57 14.16
C GLY A 150 2.76 1.36 12.68
N LEU A 151 4.06 1.31 12.38
CA LEU A 151 4.57 1.07 11.04
C LEU A 151 5.85 0.25 11.05
N ALA A 152 6.15 -0.43 9.94
CA ALA A 152 7.40 -1.17 9.75
C ALA A 152 7.94 -1.01 8.32
N ILE A 153 9.26 -0.85 8.18
CA ILE A 153 9.92 -0.65 6.89
C ILE A 153 11.08 -1.65 6.75
N GLY A 154 10.96 -2.57 5.79
CA GLY A 154 12.04 -3.48 5.41
C GLY A 154 12.94 -2.83 4.37
N ASN A 155 14.27 -2.88 4.55
CA ASN A 155 15.26 -2.46 3.55
C ASN A 155 14.91 -1.15 2.81
N GLY A 156 14.35 -0.17 3.52
CA GLY A 156 13.73 1.00 2.92
C GLY A 156 14.74 2.00 2.39
N MET A 157 14.42 2.63 1.27
CA MET A 157 15.07 3.87 0.86
C MET A 157 14.45 5.02 1.66
N THR A 158 15.22 5.62 2.54
CA THR A 158 14.76 6.69 3.45
C THR A 158 15.56 7.96 3.25
N VAL A 159 16.88 7.84 3.07
CA VAL A 159 17.79 8.96 2.83
C VAL A 159 18.77 8.59 1.70
N PRO A 160 18.39 8.83 0.43
CA PRO A 160 19.20 8.44 -0.71
C PRO A 160 20.63 9.02 -0.69
N ALA A 161 20.78 10.24 -0.17
CA ALA A 161 22.08 10.92 -0.05
C ALA A 161 23.09 10.18 0.84
N ILE A 162 22.62 9.41 1.82
CA ILE A 162 23.46 8.60 2.71
C ILE A 162 23.57 7.17 2.15
N GLN A 163 22.47 6.62 1.64
CA GLN A 163 22.41 5.22 1.21
C GLN A 163 23.16 4.96 -0.11
N PHE A 164 23.13 5.88 -1.08
CA PHE A 164 23.83 5.66 -2.35
C PHE A 164 25.35 5.56 -2.22
N PRO A 165 26.03 6.45 -1.48
CA PRO A 165 27.48 6.30 -1.24
C PRO A 165 27.84 4.99 -0.56
N ALA A 166 27.00 4.50 0.37
CA ALA A 166 27.26 3.27 1.12
C ALA A 166 27.27 2.01 0.24
N TYR A 167 26.70 2.03 -0.98
CA TYR A 167 26.77 0.89 -1.89
C TYR A 167 28.20 0.57 -2.33
N ALA A 168 29.05 1.59 -2.51
CA ALA A 168 30.44 1.38 -2.90
C ALA A 168 31.24 0.67 -1.79
N ASP A 169 31.05 1.11 -0.54
CA ASP A 169 31.65 0.48 0.63
C ASP A 169 31.15 -0.95 0.82
N PHE A 170 29.84 -1.16 0.65
CA PHE A 170 29.24 -2.49 0.73
C PHE A 170 29.80 -3.44 -0.33
N ALA A 171 29.89 -3.00 -1.60
CA ALA A 171 30.44 -3.81 -2.68
C ALA A 171 31.90 -4.20 -2.41
N LEU A 172 32.71 -3.23 -1.98
CA LEU A 172 34.11 -3.45 -1.64
C LEU A 172 34.26 -4.45 -0.48
N GLN A 173 33.44 -4.33 0.57
CA GLN A 173 33.49 -5.23 1.73
C GLN A 173 33.02 -6.65 1.43
N ASN A 174 32.19 -6.83 0.40
CA ASN A 174 31.60 -8.13 0.03
C ASN A 174 32.24 -8.76 -1.22
N ASN A 175 33.31 -8.17 -1.76
CA ASN A 175 34.00 -8.63 -2.97
C ASN A 175 33.04 -8.84 -4.17
N LEU A 176 32.15 -7.87 -4.40
CA LEU A 176 31.22 -7.84 -5.53
C LEU A 176 31.82 -7.16 -6.77
#